data_AF-A0A961UNX3-F1
#
_entry.id   AF-A0A961UNX3-F1
#
_cell.length_a   1.000
_cell.length_b   1.000
_cell.length_c   1.000
_cell.angle_alpha   90.00
_cell.angle_beta   90.00
_cell.angle_gamma   90.00
#
_symmetry.space_group_name_H-M   'P 1'
#
loop_
_entity.id
_entity.type
_entity.pdbx_description
1 polymer ?
#
loop_
_entity_poly.entity_id
_entity_poly.type
_entity_poly.pdbx_seq_one_letter_code
_entity_poly.pdbx_strand_id
1 'polypeptide(L)' 'ANFRYSPLYLGIARTDDLVFIQITANNTRSSDQKKALFKRIVELLGENPGLRREDIFIGLVEVPKENWSLGNGIAQYA' A
#
# COMPACT_ATOMS: atom_id res chain seq x y z
N ALA A 1 15.84 7.82 -15.60
CA ALA A 1 15.06 6.88 -14.77
C ALA A 1 14.00 6.17 -15.63
N ASN A 2 13.71 4.89 -15.38
CA ASN A 2 12.71 4.08 -16.10
C ASN A 2 11.33 4.06 -15.42
N PHE A 3 11.20 4.69 -14.24
CA PHE A 3 9.93 4.86 -13.56
C PHE A 3 9.14 6.00 -14.21
N ARG A 4 7.87 5.73 -14.55
CA ARG A 4 6.96 6.66 -15.21
C ARG A 4 5.62 6.63 -14.47
N TYR A 5 5.12 7.79 -14.11
CA TYR A 5 3.82 7.95 -13.46
C TYR A 5 3.17 9.25 -13.95
N SER A 6 1.87 9.39 -13.74
CA SER A 6 1.17 10.64 -14.03
C SER A 6 1.28 11.60 -12.82
N PRO A 7 1.81 12.81 -13.01
CA PRO A 7 2.02 13.75 -11.90
C PRO A 7 0.71 14.38 -11.39
N LEU A 8 -0.41 14.20 -12.10
CA LEU A 8 -1.70 14.86 -11.78
C LEU A 8 -2.92 13.92 -11.85
N TYR A 9 -2.71 12.61 -11.84
CA TYR A 9 -3.84 11.67 -11.87
C TYR A 9 -4.75 11.84 -10.64
N LEU A 10 -6.06 11.93 -10.90
CA LEU A 10 -7.12 12.29 -9.93
C LEU A 10 -6.87 13.63 -9.20
N GLY A 11 -6.16 14.57 -9.83
CA GLY A 11 -5.90 15.89 -9.24
C GLY A 11 -4.86 15.88 -8.11
N ILE A 12 -4.16 14.77 -7.90
CA ILE A 12 -3.12 14.64 -6.86
C ILE A 12 -1.77 15.02 -7.48
N ALA A 13 -1.19 16.12 -7.01
CA ALA A 13 0.08 16.69 -7.51
C ALA A 13 1.31 15.98 -6.92
N ARG A 14 1.84 15.03 -7.69
CA ARG A 14 3.01 14.21 -7.33
C ARG A 14 4.30 14.79 -7.89
N THR A 15 5.39 14.65 -7.13
CA THR A 15 6.76 14.95 -7.53
C THR A 15 7.54 13.69 -7.85
N ASP A 16 8.79 13.86 -8.27
CA ASP A 16 9.72 12.77 -8.56
C ASP A 16 10.12 11.97 -7.30
N ASP A 17 9.78 12.45 -6.10
CA ASP A 17 9.98 11.75 -4.82
C ASP A 17 8.88 10.70 -4.52
N LEU A 18 7.98 10.43 -5.47
CA LEU A 18 6.89 9.46 -5.34
C LEU A 18 7.38 8.07 -4.87
N VAL A 19 6.76 7.58 -3.79
CA VAL A 19 6.92 6.23 -3.26
C VAL A 19 5.66 5.40 -3.51
N PHE A 20 5.84 4.23 -4.11
CA PHE A 20 4.77 3.25 -4.35
C PHE A 20 4.90 2.09 -3.36
N ILE A 21 3.86 1.87 -2.55
CA ILE A 21 3.79 0.83 -1.52
C ILE A 21 2.73 -0.18 -1.93
N GLN A 22 3.12 -1.44 -2.12
CA GLN A 22 2.19 -2.55 -2.32
C GLN A 22 2.17 -3.46 -1.09
N ILE A 23 0.98 -3.70 -0.57
CA ILE A 23 0.74 -4.59 0.57
C ILE A 23 -0.13 -5.74 0.08
N THR A 24 0.36 -6.97 0.22
CA THR A 24 -0.45 -8.18 0.00
C THR A 24 -0.85 -8.75 1.34
N ALA A 25 -2.16 -8.94 1.56
CA ALA A 25 -2.68 -9.39 2.85
C ALA A 25 -3.94 -10.24 2.71
N ASN A 26 -4.32 -10.92 3.79
CA ASN A 26 -5.63 -11.57 3.89
C ASN A 26 -6.77 -10.55 3.84
N ASN A 27 -7.85 -10.91 3.15
CA ASN A 27 -9.10 -10.14 2.99
C ASN A 27 -9.96 -10.00 4.27
N THR A 28 -9.32 -9.92 5.43
CA THR A 28 -9.95 -10.01 6.76
C THR A 28 -10.17 -8.65 7.42
N ARG A 29 -9.74 -7.54 6.80
CA ARG A 29 -9.84 -6.20 7.38
C ARG A 29 -11.16 -5.54 6.98
N SER A 30 -11.76 -4.81 7.90
CA SER A 30 -12.91 -3.94 7.60
C SER A 30 -12.48 -2.72 6.78
N SER A 31 -13.45 -2.03 6.17
CA SER A 31 -13.20 -0.76 5.45
C SER A 31 -12.54 0.29 6.35
N ASP A 32 -12.98 0.38 7.61
CA ASP A 32 -12.43 1.36 8.56
C ASP A 32 -11.00 1.03 8.97
N GLN A 33 -10.67 -0.24 9.13
CA GLN A 33 -9.29 -0.67 9.37
C GLN A 33 -8.38 -0.34 8.18
N LYS A 34 -8.86 -0.48 6.94
CA LYS A 34 -8.09 -0.12 5.73
C LYS A 34 -7.86 1.39 5.66
N LYS A 35 -8.89 2.20 5.92
CA LYS A 35 -8.76 3.67 5.98
C LYS A 35 -7.77 4.09 7.06
N ALA A 36 -7.85 3.49 8.25
CA ALA A 36 -6.93 3.75 9.35
C ALA A 36 -5.49 3.38 8.98
N LEU A 37 -5.28 2.25 8.31
CA LEU A 37 -3.97 1.84 7.80
C LEU A 37 -3.39 2.87 6.83
N PHE A 38 -4.14 3.28 5.81
CA PHE A 38 -3.66 4.25 4.82
C PHE A 38 -3.32 5.59 5.46
N LYS A 39 -4.20 6.09 6.34
CA LYS A 39 -3.95 7.32 7.09
C LYS A 39 -2.67 7.22 7.93
N ARG A 40 -2.49 6.13 8.67
CA ARG A 40 -1.34 5.97 9.56
C ARG A 40 -0.02 5.84 8.81
N ILE A 41 0.00 5.17 7.66
CA ILE A 41 1.19 5.09 6.80
C ILE A 41 1.61 6.49 6.33
N VAL A 42 0.65 7.29 5.84
CA VAL A 42 0.92 8.66 5.36
C VAL A 42 1.41 9.56 6.49
N GLU A 43 0.80 9.48 7.68
CA GLU A 43 1.25 10.22 8.86
C GLU A 43 2.70 9.88 9.24
N LEU A 44 3.01 8.59 9.39
CA LEU A 44 4.34 8.15 9.81
C LEU A 44 5.43 8.54 8.81
N LEU A 45 5.18 8.36 7.52
CA LEU A 45 6.15 8.72 6.47
C LEU A 45 6.29 10.23 6.31
N GLY A 46 5.23 10.99 6.59
CA GLY A 46 5.27 12.44 6.67
C GLY A 46 6.00 12.96 7.92
N GLU A 47 5.95 12.24 9.04
CA GLU A 47 6.73 12.55 10.24
C GLU A 47 8.22 12.23 10.04
N ASN A 48 8.53 11.05 9.47
CA ASN A 48 9.89 10.60 9.18
C ASN A 48 9.83 9.54 8.06
N PRO A 49 10.42 9.79 6.88
CA PRO A 49 11.48 10.76 6.58
C PRO A 49 11.02 12.16 6.13
N GLY A 50 9.74 12.51 6.24
CA GLY A 50 9.25 13.82 5.80
C GLY A 50 8.64 13.83 4.40
N LEU A 51 8.14 12.68 3.93
CA LEU A 51 7.54 12.58 2.60
C LEU A 51 6.26 13.42 2.52
N ARG A 52 6.05 14.04 1.36
CA ARG A 52 4.79 14.69 1.04
C ARG A 52 3.68 13.64 0.93
N ARG A 53 2.52 13.94 1.49
CA ARG A 53 1.36 13.03 1.45
C ARG A 53 0.91 12.70 0.03
N GLU A 54 1.07 13.63 -0.92
CA GLU A 54 0.70 13.41 -2.31
C GLU A 54 1.62 12.39 -2.99
N ASP A 55 2.86 12.28 -2.52
CA ASP A 55 3.92 11.41 -3.04
C ASP A 55 3.89 10.01 -2.42
N ILE A 56 2.87 9.66 -1.64
CA ILE A 56 2.70 8.33 -1.05
C ILE A 56 1.54 7.63 -1.75
N PHE A 57 1.84 6.64 -2.58
CA PHE A 57 0.84 5.80 -3.24
C PHE A 57 0.78 4.43 -2.56
N ILE A 58 -0.43 4.00 -2.16
CA ILE A 58 -0.62 2.72 -1.45
C ILE A 58 -1.61 1.84 -2.22
N GLY A 59 -1.18 0.62 -2.56
CA GLY A 59 -2.03 -0.45 -3.08
C GLY A 59 -2.16 -1.59 -2.07
N LEU A 60 -3.39 -1.91 -1.67
CA LEU A 60 -3.69 -3.08 -0.85
C LEU A 60 -4.30 -4.18 -1.72
N VAL A 61 -3.57 -5.27 -1.92
CA VAL A 61 -4.01 -6.46 -2.65
C VAL A 61 -4.44 -7.51 -1.64
N GLU A 62 -5.74 -7.76 -1.57
CA GLU A 62 -6.30 -8.74 -0.64
C GLU A 62 -6.55 -10.08 -1.30
N VAL A 63 -6.23 -11.16 -0.58
CA VAL A 63 -6.48 -12.53 -1.01
C VAL A 63 -7.23 -13.32 0.08
N PRO A 64 -8.05 -14.32 -0.30
CA PRO A 64 -8.53 -15.33 0.64
C PRO A 64 -7.38 -16.01 1.39
N LYS A 65 -7.65 -16.51 2.60
CA LYS A 65 -6.58 -17.06 3.47
C LYS A 65 -5.97 -18.33 2.88
N GLU A 66 -6.80 -19.17 2.27
CA GLU A 66 -6.46 -20.43 1.62
C GLU A 66 -5.49 -20.26 0.43
N ASN A 67 -5.36 -19.04 -0.11
CA ASN A 67 -4.45 -18.75 -1.21
C ASN A 67 -2.98 -18.59 -0.79
N TRP A 68 -2.67 -18.65 0.52
CA TRP A 68 -1.30 -18.57 0.99
C TRP A 68 -0.66 -19.95 1.10
N SER A 69 0.45 -20.13 0.39
CA SER A 69 1.46 -21.14 0.74
C SER A 69 2.70 -20.45 1.27
N LEU A 70 2.95 -20.61 2.57
CA LEU A 70 4.06 -19.98 3.29
C LEU A 70 5.34 -20.83 3.27
N GLY A 71 5.36 -21.88 2.45
CA GLY A 71 6.47 -22.83 2.33
C GLY A 71 6.00 -24.27 2.25
N ASN A 72 6.92 -25.16 1.85
CA ASN A 72 6.73 -26.61 1.75
C ASN A 72 5.56 -27.07 0.86
N GLY A 73 5.00 -26.20 0.03
CA GLY A 73 3.81 -26.51 -0.78
C GLY A 73 2.53 -26.71 0.03
N ILE A 74 2.49 -26.26 1.27
CA ILE A 74 1.33 -26.39 2.17
C ILE A 74 0.57 -25.07 2.17
N ALA A 75 -0.76 -25.13 2.13
CA ALA A 75 -1.63 -23.98 2.35
C ALA A 75 -2.00 -23.91 3.84
N GLN A 76 -1.26 -23.13 4.63
CA GLN A 76 -1.33 -23.19 6.11
C GLN A 76 -2.65 -22.68 6.70
N TYR A 77 -3.43 -21.95 5.91
CA TYR A 77 -4.73 -21.44 6.34
C TYR A 77 -5.91 -22.09 5.63
N ALA A 78 -5.67 -23.08 4.78
CA ALA A 78 -6.71 -23.90 4.15
C ALA A 78 -7.26 -24.95 5.14
#